data_AF-A0A6C1QFD7-F1
#
_entry.id   AF-A0A6C1QFD7-F1
#
_cell.length_a   1.000
_cell.length_b   1.000
_cell.length_c   1.000
_cell.angle_alpha   90.00
_cell.angle_beta   90.00
_cell.angle_gamma   90.00
#
_symmetry.space_group_name_H-M   'P 1'
#
loop_
_entity.id
_entity.type
_entity.pdbx_description
1 polymer ?
#
loop_
_entity_poly.entity_id
_entity_poly.type
_entity_poly.pdbx_seq_one_letter_code
_entity_poly.pdbx_strand_id
1 'polypeptide(L)' 'MSIFFCENCNHTFEDNQGLKKEYKDYIYGPCWKYIAYCPECKLECSEKRVPKPGKVKNDLSMECGSGGCQGPACSRF' A
#
# COMPACT_ATOMS: atom_id res chain seq x y z
N MET A 1 -19.28 7.25 0.94
CA MET A 1 -18.69 6.91 2.23
C MET A 1 -17.44 6.10 1.97
N SER A 2 -16.27 6.65 2.33
CA SER A 2 -15.02 5.87 2.35
C SER A 2 -14.79 5.38 3.77
N ILE A 3 -14.28 4.17 3.90
CA ILE A 3 -13.93 3.57 5.20
C ILE A 3 -12.48 3.94 5.49
N PHE A 4 -12.22 4.46 6.68
CA PHE A 4 -10.87 4.78 7.17
C PHE A 4 -10.53 3.86 8.33
N PHE A 5 -9.24 3.52 8.46
CA PHE A 5 -8.74 2.70 9.54
C PHE A 5 -7.62 3.41 10.28
N CYS A 6 -7.75 3.49 11.61
CA CYS A 6 -6.70 3.99 12.47
C CYS A 6 -5.87 2.83 13.01
N GLU A 7 -4.60 2.74 12.62
CA GLU A 7 -3.68 1.71 13.11
C GLU A 7 -3.31 1.90 14.59
N ASN A 8 -3.46 3.12 15.12
CA ASN A 8 -3.11 3.44 16.50
C ASN A 8 -4.15 2.92 17.51
N CYS A 9 -5.44 3.23 17.30
CA CYS A 9 -6.52 2.76 18.16
C CYS A 9 -7.27 1.53 17.61
N ASN A 10 -6.84 0.99 16.46
CA ASN A 10 -7.49 -0.11 15.75
C ASN A 10 -8.99 0.15 15.44
N HIS A 11 -9.38 1.43 15.38
CA HIS A 11 -10.74 1.84 15.13
C HIS A 11 -11.00 2.02 13.63
N THR A 12 -12.07 1.42 13.14
CA THR A 12 -12.55 1.60 11.76
C THR A 12 -13.74 2.53 11.79
N PHE A 13 -13.71 3.59 10.99
CA PHE A 13 -14.79 4.59 10.94
C PHE A 13 -15.08 5.00 9.49
N GLU A 14 -16.30 5.44 9.25
CA GLU A 14 -16.74 5.93 7.95
C GLU A 14 -16.70 7.46 7.95
N ASP A 15 -16.12 8.04 6.91
CA ASP A 15 -16.09 9.48 6.75
C ASP A 15 -16.56 9.86 5.33
N ASN A 16 -17.40 10.90 5.25
CA ASN A 16 -17.93 11.42 3.99
C ASN A 16 -17.14 12.61 3.46
N GLN A 17 -16.29 13.22 4.28
CA GLN A 17 -15.57 14.44 3.92
C GLN A 17 -14.16 14.15 3.41
N GLY A 18 -13.55 13.03 3.79
CA GLY A 18 -12.31 12.46 3.26
C GLY A 18 -11.36 13.49 2.65
N LEU A 19 -10.45 14.04 3.43
CA LEU A 19 -9.54 15.09 2.99
C LEU A 19 -8.56 14.54 1.95
N LYS A 20 -8.60 15.10 0.74
CA LYS A 20 -7.61 14.80 -0.30
C LYS A 20 -6.30 15.52 0.06
N LYS A 21 -5.28 14.74 0.43
CA LYS A 21 -3.93 15.23 0.72
C LYS A 21 -3.01 14.92 -0.45
N GLU A 22 -2.47 15.98 -1.03
CA GLU A 22 -1.45 15.89 -2.07
C GLU A 22 -0.07 15.73 -1.44
N TYR A 23 0.77 14.91 -2.05
CA TYR A 23 2.15 14.70 -1.64
C TYR A 23 3.02 14.50 -2.87
N LYS A 24 4.29 14.91 -2.79
CA LYS A 24 5.23 14.74 -3.89
C LYS A 24 6.15 13.58 -3.57
N ASP A 25 6.01 12.49 -4.31
CA ASP A 25 6.95 11.40 -4.27
C ASP A 25 8.18 11.75 -5.14
N TYR A 26 9.38 11.43 -4.66
CA TYR A 26 10.61 11.75 -5.36
C TYR A 26 10.83 10.90 -6.61
N ILE A 27 10.31 9.67 -6.61
CA ILE A 27 10.45 8.69 -7.71
C ILE A 27 9.31 8.86 -8.71
N TYR A 28 8.07 9.01 -8.22
CA TYR A 28 6.86 8.99 -9.05
C TYR A 28 6.25 10.37 -9.32
N GLY A 29 6.72 11.44 -8.66
CA GLY A 29 6.23 12.80 -8.84
C GLY A 29 5.00 13.14 -7.98
N PRO A 30 4.19 14.15 -8.37
CA PRO A 30 3.04 14.59 -7.58
C PRO A 30 1.96 13.50 -7.54
N CYS A 31 1.59 13.10 -6.33
CA CYS A 31 0.58 12.08 -6.05
C CYS A 31 -0.40 12.60 -4.99
N TRP A 32 -1.48 11.85 -4.72
CA TRP A 32 -2.48 12.23 -3.74
C TRP A 32 -3.08 11.01 -3.05
N LYS A 33 -3.55 11.19 -1.81
CA LYS A 33 -4.25 10.17 -1.02
C LYS A 33 -5.43 10.79 -0.28
N TYR A 34 -6.46 9.99 -0.01
CA TYR A 34 -7.52 10.38 0.92
C TYR A 34 -7.11 10.04 2.35
N ILE A 35 -7.28 11.01 3.23
CA ILE A 35 -7.04 10.88 4.66
C ILE A 35 -8.26 11.34 5.46
N ALA A 36 -8.41 10.81 6.66
CA ALA A 36 -9.36 11.30 7.65
C ALA A 36 -8.70 11.31 9.03
N TYR A 37 -9.18 12.16 9.93
CA TYR A 37 -8.68 12.19 11.30
C TYR A 37 -9.54 11.30 12.18
N CYS A 38 -8.90 10.42 12.94
CA CYS A 38 -9.62 9.56 13.87
C CYS A 38 -10.34 10.39 14.95
N PRO A 39 -11.63 10.15 15.23
CA PRO A 39 -12.35 10.90 16.28
C PRO A 39 -11.79 10.64 17.68
N GLU A 40 -11.17 9.47 17.91
CA GLU A 40 -10.65 9.05 19.21
C GLU A 40 -9.25 9.64 19.48
N CYS A 41 -8.31 9.44 18.56
CA CYS A 41 -6.91 9.81 18.75
C CYS A 41 -6.45 11.03 17.95
N LYS A 42 -7.30 11.59 17.08
CA LYS A 42 -7.03 12.75 16.21
C LYS A 42 -5.81 12.59 15.28
N LEU A 43 -5.36 11.35 15.06
CA LEU A 43 -4.27 11.03 14.15
C LEU A 43 -4.76 10.88 12.70
N GLU A 44 -3.86 11.16 11.75
CA GLU A 44 -4.11 10.97 10.32
C GLU A 44 -4.25 9.48 10.00
N CYS A 45 -5.42 9.10 9.52
CA CYS A 45 -5.75 7.75 9.09
C CYS A 45 -5.92 7.73 7.57
N SER A 46 -5.46 6.65 6.93
CA SER A 46 -5.60 6.49 5.48
C SER A 46 -6.85 5.68 5.13
N GLU A 47 -7.36 5.88 3.92
CA GLU A 47 -8.49 5.12 3.41
C GLU A 47 -8.18 3.61 3.42
N LYS A 48 -9.05 2.82 4.05
CA LYS A 48 -8.98 1.37 4.06
C LYS A 48 -9.42 0.84 2.70
N ARG A 49 -8.47 0.69 1.79
CA ARG A 49 -8.70 0.01 0.52
C ARG A 49 -8.74 -1.49 0.75
N VAL A 50 -9.93 -2.06 0.78
CA VAL A 50 -10.07 -3.52 0.73
C VAL A 50 -9.56 -3.95 -0.65
N PRO A 51 -8.49 -4.76 -0.75
CA PRO A 51 -8.12 -5.32 -2.03
C PRO A 51 -9.35 -6.06 -2.55
N LYS A 52 -9.82 -5.68 -3.74
CA LYS A 52 -10.91 -6.43 -4.40
C LYS A 52 -10.49 -7.90 -4.37
N PRO A 53 -11.37 -8.84 -3.99
CA PRO A 53 -11.06 -10.26 -4.11
C PRO A 53 -10.73 -10.51 -5.58
N GLY A 54 -9.44 -10.53 -5.89
CA GLY A 54 -8.95 -10.86 -7.20
C GLY A 54 -9.36 -12.30 -7.43
N LYS A 55 -9.94 -12.59 -8.59
CA LYS A 55 -9.82 -13.95 -9.12
C LYS A 55 -8.35 -14.31 -8.98
N VAL A 56 -8.07 -15.33 -8.18
CA VAL A 56 -6.75 -15.90 -7.96
C VAL A 56 -6.12 -16.11 -9.33
N LYS A 57 -5.24 -15.20 -9.76
CA LYS A 57 -4.20 -15.57 -10.70
C LYS A 57 -3.08 -16.08 -9.82
N ASN A 58 -3.12 -17.39 -9.64
CA ASN A 58 -2.02 -18.21 -9.21
C ASN A 58 -0.83 -17.92 -10.13
N ASP A 59 -0.02 -16.93 -9.78
CA ASP A 59 1.39 -16.83 -10.18
C ASP A 59 2.05 -15.70 -9.39
N LEU A 60 2.41 -15.98 -8.13
CA LEU A 60 3.59 -15.39 -7.49
C LEU A 60 3.89 -16.20 -6.24
N SER A 61 4.43 -17.41 -6.45
CA SER A 61 5.30 -18.00 -5.44
C SER A 61 6.52 -17.10 -5.37
N MET A 62 6.50 -16.14 -4.43
CA MET A 62 7.67 -15.34 -4.09
C MET A 62 8.54 -16.23 -3.21
N GLU A 63 9.30 -17.13 -3.83
CA GLU A 63 10.38 -17.85 -3.17
C GLU A 63 11.50 -16.85 -2.87
N CYS A 64 11.41 -16.23 -1.70
CA CYS A 64 12.56 -15.61 -1.06
C CYS A 64 13.41 -16.75 -0.48
N GLY A 65 14.27 -17.34 -1.30
CA GLY A 65 15.10 -18.48 -0.89
C GLY A 65 16.18 -18.84 -1.92
N SER A 66 17.40 -18.39 -1.65
CA SER A 66 18.66 -19.07 -1.97
C SER A 66 19.02 -19.36 -3.44
N GLY A 67 19.88 -18.50 -4.01
CA GLY A 67 20.93 -18.87 -4.98
C GLY A 67 20.50 -19.17 -6.41
N GLY A 68 20.85 -18.28 -7.35
CA GLY A 68 20.66 -18.56 -8.78
C GLY A 68 21.23 -17.48 -9.69
N CYS A 69 22.54 -17.52 -9.92
CA CYS A 69 23.20 -16.78 -10.99
C CYS A 69 22.69 -17.30 -12.35
N GLN A 70 22.13 -16.44 -13.20
CA GLN A 70 21.93 -16.76 -14.63
C GLN A 70 22.39 -15.60 -15.51
N GLY A 71 23.60 -15.74 -16.02
CA GLY A 71 24.08 -15.04 -17.21
C GLY A 71 25.00 -15.99 -17.98
N PRO A 72 24.78 -16.27 -19.28
CA PRO A 72 25.70 -17.08 -20.06
C PRO A 72 26.84 -16.19 -20.57
N ALA A 73 27.89 -16.02 -19.76
CA ALA A 73 29.18 -15.51 -20.23
C ALA A 73 30.29 -15.82 -19.22
N CYS A 74 30.76 -17.07 -19.18
CA CYS A 74 32.12 -17.36 -18.70
C CYS A 74 32.61 -18.71 -19.24
N SER A 75 33.37 -18.65 -20.34
CA SER A 75 34.46 -19.58 -20.58
C SER A 75 35.65 -18.75 -21.06
N ARG A 76 36.49 -18.37 -20.08
CA ARG A 76 37.84 -17.87 -20.31
C ARG A 76 38.76 -18.64 -19.36
N PHE A 77 39.80 -19.20 -19.99
CA PHE A 77 40.85 -20.10 -19.50
C PHE A 77 40.51 -21.59 -19.51
#